data_AF-A0A1T8VAC0-F1
#
_entry.id   AF-A0A1T8VAC0-F1
#
_cell.length_a   1.000
_cell.length_b   1.000
_cell.length_c   1.000
_cell.angle_alpha   90.00
_cell.angle_beta   90.00
_cell.angle_gamma   90.00
#
_symmetry.space_group_name_H-M   'P 1'
#
loop_
_entity.id
_entity.type
_entity.pdbx_description
1 polymer ?
#
loop_
_entity_poly.entity_id
_entity_poly.type
_entity_poly.pdbx_seq_one_letter_code
_entity_poly.pdbx_strand_id
1 'polypeptide(L)'
;MTALDLDEEGVTQAGMQLMTNGVQGVTQSIGALAPALTPAPAGMDEVSAAASAGHGAFTVSWQAINAFMNQEIVRLGGAFMESVAEYKLKDVSSAATI
;
A
#
# COMPACT_ATOMS: atom_id res chain seq x y z
N MET A 1 -19.65 22.24 -19.83
CA MET A 1 -19.21 21.44 -18.66
C MET A 1 -19.75 20.04 -18.86
N THR A 2 -18.89 19.05 -19.03
CA THR A 2 -19.30 17.64 -18.98
C THR A 2 -19.61 17.33 -17.52
N ALA A 3 -20.83 16.91 -17.21
CA ALA A 3 -21.15 16.43 -15.87
C ALA A 3 -20.27 15.19 -15.60
N LEU A 4 -19.50 15.22 -14.52
CA LEU A 4 -18.77 14.06 -14.04
C LEU A 4 -19.79 13.17 -13.33
N ASP A 5 -20.06 12.01 -13.89
CA ASP A 5 -20.90 10.97 -13.29
C ASP A 5 -19.99 10.03 -12.49
N LEU A 6 -20.10 10.05 -11.16
CA LEU A 6 -19.26 9.25 -10.27
C LEU A 6 -20.05 8.04 -9.77
N ASP A 7 -19.53 6.84 -10.02
CA ASP A 7 -19.99 5.63 -9.33
C ASP A 7 -19.50 5.64 -7.88
N GLU A 8 -20.25 6.30 -7.00
CA GLU A 8 -19.90 6.48 -5.59
C GLU A 8 -19.71 5.16 -4.85
N GLU A 9 -20.54 4.16 -5.15
CA GLU A 9 -20.48 2.85 -4.52
C GLU A 9 -19.22 2.12 -4.99
N GLY A 10 -18.98 2.08 -6.30
CA GLY A 10 -17.77 1.46 -6.87
C GLY A 10 -16.48 2.10 -6.36
N VAL A 11 -16.43 3.43 -6.26
CA VAL A 11 -15.24 4.14 -5.73
C VAL A 11 -15.06 3.90 -4.22
N THR A 12 -16.14 3.83 -3.45
CA THR A 12 -16.07 3.47 -2.03
C THR A 12 -15.54 2.05 -1.85
N GLN A 13 -16.05 1.09 -2.62
CA GLN A 13 -15.58 -0.29 -2.59
C GLN A 13 -14.11 -0.40 -2.98
N ALA A 14 -13.69 0.32 -4.03
CA ALA A 14 -12.29 0.39 -4.45
C ALA A 14 -11.38 0.97 -3.34
N GLY A 15 -11.81 2.05 -2.67
CA GLY A 15 -11.09 2.65 -1.55
C GLY A 15 -10.90 1.66 -0.39
N MET A 16 -11.98 0.97 0.01
CA MET A 16 -11.91 -0.06 1.06
C MET A 16 -10.99 -1.22 0.67
N GLN A 17 -11.02 -1.64 -0.60
CA GLN A 17 -10.15 -2.71 -1.09
C GLN A 17 -8.67 -2.29 -1.05
N LEU A 18 -8.34 -1.05 -1.44
CA LEU A 18 -6.98 -0.51 -1.33
C LEU A 18 -6.49 -0.52 0.11
N MET A 19 -7.30 -0.02 1.05
CA MET A 19 -6.94 -0.03 2.47
C MET A 19 -6.69 -1.46 2.98
N THR A 20 -7.57 -2.40 2.61
CA THR A 20 -7.43 -3.82 2.96
C THR A 20 -6.15 -4.41 2.39
N ASN A 21 -5.85 -4.16 1.12
CA ASN A 21 -4.65 -4.64 0.45
C ASN A 21 -3.38 -4.08 1.09
N GLY A 22 -3.35 -2.79 1.44
CA GLY A 22 -2.21 -2.17 2.12
C GLY A 22 -1.92 -2.80 3.48
N VAL A 23 -2.97 -3.04 4.30
CA VAL A 23 -2.83 -3.72 5.59
C VAL A 23 -2.34 -5.16 5.42
N GLN A 24 -2.89 -5.89 4.44
CA GLN A 24 -2.45 -7.25 4.12
C GLN A 24 -0.99 -7.27 3.66
N GLY A 25 -0.56 -6.30 2.84
CA GLY A 25 0.81 -6.18 2.36
C GLY A 25 1.81 -5.93 3.49
N VAL A 26 1.46 -5.09 4.49
CA VAL A 26 2.28 -4.94 5.71
C VAL A 26 2.36 -6.25 6.49
N THR A 27 1.23 -6.92 6.68
CA THR A 27 1.15 -8.18 7.44
C THR A 27 2.01 -9.28 6.80
N GLN A 28 1.90 -9.45 5.48
CA GLN A 28 2.72 -10.40 4.73
C GLN A 28 4.21 -10.05 4.80
N SER A 29 4.53 -8.76 4.65
CA SER A 29 5.91 -8.28 4.74
C SER A 29 6.51 -8.58 6.13
N ILE A 30 5.77 -8.39 7.22
CA ILE A 30 6.22 -8.74 8.57
C ILE A 30 6.44 -10.25 8.70
N GLY A 31 5.50 -11.05 8.20
CA GLY A 31 5.59 -12.52 8.26
C GLY A 31 6.79 -13.09 7.49
N ALA A 32 7.17 -12.45 6.38
CA ALA A 32 8.30 -12.87 5.55
C ALA A 32 9.67 -12.40 6.04
N LEU A 33 9.73 -11.40 6.93
CA LEU A 33 10.99 -10.74 7.31
C LEU A 33 11.97 -11.68 8.00
N ALA A 34 11.53 -12.39 9.04
CA ALA A 34 12.42 -13.26 9.80
C ALA A 34 13.05 -14.37 8.92
N PRO A 35 12.28 -15.13 8.13
CA PRO A 35 12.86 -16.09 7.18
C PRO A 35 13.85 -15.46 6.19
N ALA A 36 13.56 -14.27 5.67
CA ALA A 36 14.42 -13.58 4.70
C ALA A 36 15.75 -13.09 5.28
N LEU A 37 15.88 -13.00 6.61
CA LEU A 37 17.14 -12.63 7.29
C LEU A 37 17.98 -13.86 7.70
N THR A 38 17.46 -15.07 7.53
CA THR A 38 18.14 -16.32 7.91
C THR A 38 19.01 -17.00 6.84
N PRO A 39 19.11 -16.58 5.56
CA PRO A 39 19.98 -17.26 4.60
C PRO A 39 21.45 -17.26 5.05
N ALA A 40 21.96 -18.46 5.36
CA ALA A 40 23.36 -18.68 5.67
C ALA A 40 24.23 -18.55 4.39
N PRO A 41 25.54 -18.27 4.53
CA PRO A 41 26.48 -18.35 3.41
C PRO A 41 26.41 -19.71 2.71
N ALA A 42 26.46 -19.71 1.38
CA ALA A 42 26.44 -20.94 0.58
C ALA A 42 27.73 -21.77 0.70
N GLY A 43 28.83 -21.11 1.08
CA GLY A 43 30.16 -21.69 1.29
C GLY A 43 30.95 -20.94 2.36
N MET A 44 32.13 -21.45 2.68
CA MET A 44 33.04 -20.88 3.69
C MET A 44 33.95 -19.77 3.15
N ASP A 45 33.83 -19.44 1.87
CA ASP A 45 34.60 -18.38 1.22
C ASP A 45 34.04 -16.99 1.55
N GLU A 46 34.88 -15.97 1.37
CA GLU A 46 34.54 -14.59 1.69
C GLU A 46 33.43 -14.03 0.79
N VAL A 47 33.29 -14.54 -0.44
CA VAL A 47 32.24 -14.09 -1.37
C VAL A 47 30.88 -14.59 -0.90
N SER A 48 30.79 -15.84 -0.46
CA SER A 48 29.58 -16.41 0.14
C SER A 48 29.17 -15.67 1.42
N ALA A 49 30.14 -15.33 2.28
CA ALA A 49 29.88 -14.55 3.49
C ALA A 49 29.37 -13.13 3.16
N ALA A 50 30.03 -12.45 2.21
CA ALA A 50 29.62 -11.12 1.75
C ALA A 50 28.24 -11.13 1.08
N ALA A 51 27.91 -12.17 0.31
CA ALA A 51 26.62 -12.32 -0.35
C ALA A 51 25.48 -12.48 0.67
N SER A 52 25.64 -13.31 1.70
CA SER A 52 24.66 -13.48 2.77
C SER A 52 24.45 -12.18 3.55
N ALA A 53 25.53 -11.48 3.93
CA ALA A 53 25.43 -10.19 4.61
C ALA A 53 24.77 -9.11 3.74
N GLY A 54 25.12 -9.05 2.45
CA GLY A 54 24.51 -8.14 1.48
C GLY A 54 23.02 -8.41 1.27
N HIS A 55 22.62 -9.68 1.21
CA HIS A 55 21.22 -10.06 1.16
C HIS A 55 20.45 -9.57 2.40
N GLY A 56 20.99 -9.78 3.60
CA GLY A 56 20.36 -9.28 4.84
C GLY A 56 20.18 -7.76 4.83
N ALA A 57 21.21 -7.00 4.44
CA ALA A 57 21.13 -5.55 4.35
C ALA A 57 20.10 -5.07 3.30
N PHE A 58 20.06 -5.73 2.14
CA PHE A 58 19.06 -5.46 1.10
C PHE A 58 17.65 -5.75 1.61
N THR A 59 17.44 -6.89 2.27
CA THR A 59 16.14 -7.31 2.81
C THR A 59 15.59 -6.29 3.81
N VAL A 60 16.41 -5.80 4.75
CA VAL A 60 15.97 -4.75 5.70
C VAL A 60 15.59 -3.46 4.98
N SER A 61 16.40 -3.05 4.00
CA SER A 61 16.14 -1.82 3.23
C SER A 61 14.86 -1.94 2.41
N TRP A 62 14.65 -3.10 1.78
CA TRP A 62 13.46 -3.41 1.00
C TRP A 62 12.21 -3.44 1.87
N GLN A 63 12.31 -3.97 3.09
CA GLN A 63 11.22 -4.00 4.03
C GLN A 63 10.74 -2.59 4.41
N ALA A 64 11.65 -1.64 4.60
CA ALA A 64 11.31 -0.26 4.88
C ALA A 64 10.55 0.39 3.70
N ILE A 65 11.01 0.13 2.47
CA ILE A 65 10.33 0.59 1.24
C ILE A 65 8.92 0.00 1.15
N ASN A 66 8.77 -1.30 1.39
CA ASN A 66 7.45 -1.96 1.36
C ASN A 66 6.50 -1.39 2.41
N ALA A 67 6.98 -1.11 3.62
CA ALA A 67 6.15 -0.52 4.67
C ALA A 67 5.61 0.85 4.23
N PHE A 68 6.47 1.70 3.66
CA PHE A 68 6.08 3.01 3.15
C PHE A 68 5.09 2.90 1.97
N MET A 69 5.36 2.02 1.01
CA MET A 69 4.46 1.81 -0.13
C MET A 69 3.07 1.34 0.30
N ASN A 70 2.99 0.42 1.26
CA ASN A 70 1.70 -0.04 1.77
C ASN A 70 0.96 1.06 2.56
N GLN A 71 1.68 1.92 3.28
CA GLN A 71 1.08 3.09 3.92
C GLN A 71 0.45 4.03 2.87
N GLU A 72 1.14 4.30 1.77
CA GLU A 72 0.58 5.15 0.70
C GLU A 72 -0.60 4.50 -0.02
N ILE A 73 -0.64 3.17 -0.14
CA ILE A 73 -1.83 2.46 -0.66
C ILE A 73 -3.04 2.68 0.27
N VAL A 74 -2.84 2.59 1.59
CA VAL A 74 -3.91 2.89 2.57
C VAL A 74 -4.34 4.35 2.47
N ARG A 75 -3.39 5.27 2.35
CA ARG A 75 -3.66 6.71 2.19
C ARG A 75 -4.48 7.00 0.94
N LEU A 76 -4.15 6.36 -0.18
CA LEU A 76 -4.90 6.47 -1.43
C LEU A 76 -6.33 5.94 -1.28
N GLY A 77 -6.51 4.81 -0.58
CA GLY A 77 -7.85 4.29 -0.27
C GLY A 77 -8.68 5.26 0.57
N GLY A 78 -8.05 5.94 1.54
CA GLY A 78 -8.68 7.02 2.31
C GLY A 78 -9.09 8.20 1.43
N ALA A 79 -8.22 8.65 0.53
CA ALA A 79 -8.51 9.74 -0.40
C ALA A 79 -9.68 9.43 -1.34
N PHE A 80 -9.92 8.15 -1.68
CA PHE A 80 -11.10 7.75 -2.45
C PHE A 80 -12.40 7.92 -1.67
N MET A 81 -12.38 7.66 -0.36
CA MET A 81 -13.55 7.89 0.48
C MET A 81 -13.82 9.39 0.68
N GLU A 82 -12.76 10.18 0.84
CA GLU A 82 -12.86 11.64 0.91
C GLU A 82 -13.45 12.22 -0.38
N SER A 83 -13.00 11.74 -1.55
CA SER A 83 -13.54 12.22 -2.83
C SER A 83 -15.02 11.89 -3.01
N VAL A 84 -15.47 10.69 -2.61
CA VAL A 84 -16.91 10.34 -2.63
C VAL A 84 -17.72 11.27 -1.73
N ALA A 85 -17.21 11.60 -0.54
CA ALA A 85 -17.89 12.53 0.37
C ALA A 85 -18.00 13.94 -0.24
N GLU A 86 -16.95 14.42 -0.91
CA GLU A 86 -16.96 15.71 -1.61
C GLU A 86 -17.96 15.74 -2.77
N TYR A 87 -18.02 14.66 -3.57
CA TYR A 87 -18.99 14.54 -4.66
C TYR A 87 -20.44 14.60 -4.14
N LYS A 88 -20.76 13.85 -3.08
CA LYS A 88 -22.08 13.89 -2.44
C LYS A 88 -22.46 15.29 -1.96
N LEU A 89 -21.53 16.00 -1.32
CA LEU A 89 -21.77 17.38 -0.86
C LEU A 89 -22.05 18.32 -2.04
N LYS A 90 -21.33 18.14 -3.15
CA LYS A 90 -21.52 18.94 -4.35
C LYS A 90 -22.87 18.67 -5.01
N ASP A 91 -23.30 17.42 -5.06
CA ASP A 91 -24.62 17.04 -5.60
C ASP A 91 -25.76 17.64 -4.76
N VAL A 92 -25.67 17.57 -3.43
CA VAL A 92 -26.64 18.23 -2.53
C VAL A 92 -26.65 19.74 -2.74
N SER A 93 -25.49 20.38 -2.84
CA SER A 93 -25.40 21.84 -3.07
C SER A 93 -26.00 22.25 -4.41
N SER A 94 -25.78 21.44 -5.45
CA SER A 94 -26.29 21.68 -6.79
C SER A 94 -27.80 21.48 -6.83
N ALA A 95 -28.32 20.45 -6.17
CA ALA A 95 -29.77 20.24 -6.03
C ALA A 95 -30.46 21.37 -5.27
N ALA A 96 -29.79 22.02 -4.31
CA ALA A 96 -30.35 23.16 -3.56
C ALA A 96 -30.38 24.48 -4.34
N THR A 97 -29.70 24.57 -5.50
CA THR A 97 -29.61 25.79 -6.31
C THR A 97 -30.52 25.80 -7.56
N ILE A 98 -31.26 24.71 -7.81
CA ILE A 98 -32.20 24.53 -8.93
C ILE A 98 -33.63 24.53 -8.36
#